data_AF-A0A7K1JGT1-F1
#
_entry.id   AF-A0A7K1JGT1-F1
#
_cell.length_a   1.000
_cell.length_b   1.000
_cell.length_c   1.000
_cell.angle_alpha   90.00
_cell.angle_beta   90.00
_cell.angle_gamma   90.00
#
_symmetry.space_group_name_H-M   'P 1'
#
loop_
_entity.id
_entity.type
_entity.pdbx_description
1 polymer ?
#
loop_
_entity_poly.entity_id
_entity_poly.type
_entity_poly.pdbx_seq_one_letter_code
_entity_poly.pdbx_strand_id
1 'polypeptide(L)'
;MAKKHDELSAAIAAGDELAEDQAALEREPLSAGEALADARALAPDELKAKLPAPVPGDPDYNWAQHYPEGAELYVHTFPDGKTVALKTFGSIYSKTWLYKISRLQTDTDVIFAAIKRGCCPQADAFLMALDDSVGDPLDDLYQAWLNDEGIDSGE
;
A
#
# COMPACT_ATOMS: atom_id res chain seq x y z
N MET A 1 -23.50 -24.68 -47.25
CA MET A 1 -22.43 -23.88 -46.62
C MET A 1 -22.83 -23.53 -45.17
N ALA A 2 -22.96 -24.52 -44.28
CA ALA A 2 -23.41 -24.30 -42.90
C ALA A 2 -22.41 -24.81 -41.86
N LYS A 3 -21.75 -25.96 -42.10
CA LYS A 3 -20.80 -26.58 -41.16
C LYS A 3 -19.59 -25.72 -40.77
N LYS A 4 -19.07 -24.89 -41.68
CA LYS A 4 -17.88 -24.08 -41.42
C LYS A 4 -18.11 -22.90 -40.47
N HIS A 5 -19.36 -22.46 -40.31
CA HIS A 5 -19.69 -21.33 -39.45
C HIS A 5 -19.85 -21.79 -37.98
N ASP A 6 -20.42 -22.98 -37.76
CA ASP A 6 -20.57 -23.55 -36.41
C ASP A 6 -19.24 -23.94 -35.77
N GLU A 7 -18.28 -24.45 -36.56
CA GLU A 7 -16.93 -24.79 -36.05
C GLU A 7 -16.12 -23.55 -35.66
N LEU A 8 -16.32 -22.42 -36.34
CA LEU A 8 -15.61 -21.17 -36.04
C LEU A 8 -16.14 -20.52 -34.76
N SER A 9 -17.46 -20.57 -34.52
CA SER A 9 -18.08 -20.04 -33.30
C SER A 9 -17.71 -20.85 -32.05
N ALA A 10 -17.62 -22.18 -32.17
CA ALA A 10 -17.20 -23.04 -31.06
C ALA A 10 -15.71 -22.83 -30.69
N ALA A 11 -14.85 -22.58 -31.69
CA ALA A 11 -13.43 -22.32 -31.46
C ALA A 11 -13.17 -20.96 -30.80
N ILE A 12 -13.99 -19.94 -31.09
CA ILE A 12 -13.89 -18.62 -30.45
C ILE A 12 -14.37 -18.70 -28.99
N ALA A 13 -15.49 -19.38 -28.72
CA ALA A 13 -15.98 -19.56 -27.35
C ALA A 13 -14.99 -20.33 -26.47
N ALA A 14 -14.37 -21.39 -27.00
CA ALA A 14 -13.33 -22.12 -26.27
C ALA A 14 -12.04 -21.31 -26.06
N GLY A 15 -11.74 -20.35 -26.95
CA GLY A 15 -10.62 -19.44 -26.81
C GLY A 15 -10.84 -18.36 -25.74
N ASP A 16 -12.09 -17.91 -25.57
CA ASP A 16 -12.49 -16.93 -24.55
C ASP A 16 -12.49 -17.56 -23.14
N GLU A 17 -13.04 -18.78 -23.00
CA GLU A 17 -13.02 -19.52 -21.72
C GLU A 17 -11.59 -19.87 -21.28
N LEU A 18 -10.71 -20.23 -22.22
CA LEU A 18 -9.30 -20.48 -21.92
C LEU A 18 -8.53 -19.21 -21.54
N ALA A 19 -8.90 -18.05 -22.11
CA ALA A 19 -8.30 -16.77 -21.77
C ALA A 19 -8.71 -16.29 -20.36
N GLU A 20 -9.97 -16.53 -19.96
CA GLU A 20 -10.43 -16.28 -18.59
C GLU A 20 -9.74 -17.19 -17.57
N ASP A 21 -9.54 -18.48 -17.89
CA ASP A 21 -8.80 -19.42 -17.04
C ASP A 21 -7.30 -19.07 -16.93
N GLN A 22 -6.68 -18.58 -18.01
CA GLN A 22 -5.28 -18.13 -17.97
C GLN A 22 -5.11 -16.83 -17.17
N ALA A 23 -6.06 -15.89 -17.28
CA ALA A 23 -6.06 -14.66 -16.48
C ALA A 23 -6.27 -14.93 -14.97
N ALA A 24 -6.96 -16.01 -14.61
CA ALA A 24 -7.09 -16.45 -13.22
C ALA A 24 -5.79 -17.08 -12.66
N LEU A 25 -4.99 -17.72 -13.53
CA LEU A 25 -3.70 -18.32 -13.18
C LEU A 25 -2.54 -17.32 -13.14
N GLU A 26 -2.66 -16.17 -13.79
CA GLU A 26 -1.66 -15.09 -13.83
C GLU A 26 -1.81 -14.04 -12.72
N ARG A 27 -2.89 -14.09 -11.91
CA ARG A 27 -2.96 -13.27 -10.70
C ARG A 27 -1.92 -13.78 -9.70
N GLU A 28 -0.93 -12.93 -9.40
CA GLU A 28 0.00 -13.20 -8.30
C GLU A 28 -0.79 -13.53 -7.03
N PRO A 29 -0.38 -14.56 -6.26
CA PRO A 29 -1.06 -14.91 -5.03
C PRO A 29 -1.01 -13.70 -4.10
N LEU A 30 -2.18 -13.30 -3.59
CA LEU A 30 -2.31 -12.24 -2.58
C LEU A 30 -1.30 -12.46 -1.46
N SER A 31 -0.71 -11.37 -0.96
CA SER A 31 0.10 -11.44 0.25
C SER A 31 -0.76 -11.97 1.41
N ALA A 32 -0.13 -12.55 2.42
CA ALA A 32 -0.85 -13.08 3.57
C ALA A 32 -1.71 -12.02 4.29
N GLY A 33 -1.25 -10.75 4.27
CA GLY A 33 -1.98 -9.61 4.83
C GLY A 33 -3.21 -9.24 4.00
N GLU A 34 -3.09 -9.21 2.68
CA GLU A 34 -4.21 -8.93 1.76
C GLU A 34 -5.25 -10.05 1.80
N ALA A 35 -4.82 -11.32 1.79
CA ALA A 35 -5.74 -12.45 1.90
C ALA A 35 -6.52 -12.42 3.23
N LEU A 36 -5.88 -12.00 4.32
CA LEU A 36 -6.53 -11.86 5.62
C LEU A 36 -7.49 -10.65 5.65
N ALA A 37 -7.10 -9.53 5.05
CA ALA A 37 -7.95 -8.34 4.91
C ALA A 37 -9.20 -8.66 4.09
N ASP A 38 -9.06 -9.35 2.95
CA ASP A 38 -10.17 -9.82 2.12
C ASP A 38 -11.09 -10.78 2.88
N ALA A 39 -10.50 -11.76 3.59
CA ALA A 39 -11.27 -12.67 4.43
C ALA A 39 -12.06 -11.92 5.51
N ARG A 40 -11.48 -10.86 6.09
CA ARG A 40 -12.17 -10.04 7.09
C ARG A 40 -13.26 -9.18 6.47
N ALA A 41 -13.05 -8.64 5.27
CA ALA A 41 -14.05 -7.86 4.54
C ALA A 41 -15.30 -8.70 4.18
N LEU A 42 -15.09 -9.96 3.78
CA LEU A 42 -16.15 -10.88 3.34
C LEU A 42 -16.80 -11.68 4.47
N ALA A 43 -16.16 -11.79 5.63
CA ALA A 43 -16.65 -12.58 6.74
C ALA A 43 -17.90 -11.95 7.42
N PRO A 44 -18.86 -12.77 7.88
CA PRO A 44 -19.90 -12.31 8.80
C PRO A 44 -19.29 -11.91 10.16
N ASP A 45 -19.95 -11.02 10.90
CA ASP A 45 -19.40 -10.39 12.12
C ASP A 45 -18.95 -11.41 13.19
N GLU A 46 -19.66 -12.54 13.32
CA GLU A 46 -19.28 -13.63 14.23
C GLU A 46 -17.95 -14.32 13.86
N LEU A 47 -17.56 -14.28 12.59
CA LEU A 47 -16.31 -14.84 12.07
C LEU A 47 -15.20 -13.79 12.08
N LYS A 48 -15.51 -12.51 11.84
CA LYS A 48 -14.54 -11.41 11.97
C LYS A 48 -13.89 -11.40 13.35
N ALA A 49 -14.66 -11.66 14.41
CA ALA A 49 -14.16 -11.72 15.79
C ALA A 49 -13.18 -12.89 16.06
N LYS A 50 -13.15 -13.91 15.19
CA LYS A 50 -12.26 -15.08 15.31
C LYS A 50 -11.00 -14.94 14.46
N LEU A 51 -10.97 -13.99 13.52
CA LEU A 51 -9.78 -13.70 12.74
C LEU A 51 -8.77 -12.96 13.63
N PRO A 52 -7.47 -13.20 13.46
CA PRO A 52 -6.44 -12.41 14.13
C PRO A 52 -6.66 -10.92 13.82
N ALA A 53 -6.43 -10.06 14.80
CA ALA A 53 -6.53 -8.61 14.60
C ALA A 53 -5.43 -8.13 13.64
N PRO A 54 -5.66 -7.06 12.86
CA PRO A 54 -4.64 -6.55 11.97
C PRO A 54 -3.45 -6.00 12.77
N VAL A 55 -2.26 -6.21 12.23
CA VAL A 55 -0.99 -5.73 12.79
C VAL A 55 -0.41 -4.63 11.91
N PRO A 56 0.52 -3.80 12.43
CA PRO A 56 1.22 -2.80 11.62
C PRO A 56 1.82 -3.43 10.35
N GLY A 57 1.47 -2.88 9.19
CA GLY A 57 1.83 -3.42 7.88
C GLY A 57 0.66 -4.08 7.14
N ASP A 58 -0.39 -4.52 7.83
CA ASP A 58 -1.55 -5.12 7.16
C ASP A 58 -2.37 -4.04 6.41
N PRO A 59 -2.95 -4.36 5.23
CA PRO A 59 -3.75 -3.41 4.45
C PRO A 59 -4.91 -2.77 5.20
N ASP A 60 -5.53 -3.52 6.11
CA ASP A 60 -6.67 -3.06 6.90
C ASP A 60 -6.29 -2.66 8.34
N TYR A 61 -5.00 -2.45 8.59
CA TYR A 61 -4.54 -1.87 9.84
C TYR A 61 -4.94 -0.40 9.96
N ASN A 62 -5.69 -0.07 11.02
CA ASN A 62 -6.08 1.31 11.28
C ASN A 62 -4.89 2.13 11.80
N TRP A 63 -4.16 2.79 10.92
CA TRP A 63 -3.04 3.65 11.31
C TRP A 63 -3.47 4.93 12.03
N ALA A 64 -4.66 5.46 11.75
CA ALA A 64 -5.14 6.73 12.31
C ALA A 64 -5.21 6.74 13.84
N GLN A 65 -5.35 5.58 14.49
CA GLN A 65 -5.34 5.45 15.95
C GLN A 65 -4.04 5.94 16.62
N HIS A 66 -2.93 6.03 15.87
CA HIS A 66 -1.63 6.47 16.40
C HIS A 66 -1.35 7.95 16.18
N TYR A 67 -2.26 8.66 15.51
CA TYR A 67 -2.11 10.06 15.15
C TYR A 67 -3.13 10.93 15.90
N PRO A 68 -2.87 12.24 16.04
CA PRO A 68 -3.86 13.16 16.57
C PRO A 68 -5.16 13.09 15.78
N GLU A 69 -6.28 13.29 16.47
CA GLU A 69 -7.59 13.34 15.83
C GLU A 69 -7.62 14.40 14.72
N GLY A 70 -8.14 14.00 13.54
CA GLY A 70 -8.19 14.87 12.35
C GLY A 70 -6.85 15.09 11.64
N ALA A 71 -5.80 14.34 11.99
CA ALA A 71 -4.56 14.38 11.21
C ALA A 71 -4.78 13.82 9.80
N GLU A 72 -4.37 14.59 8.78
CA GLU A 72 -4.32 14.12 7.41
C GLU A 72 -3.15 13.13 7.25
N LEU A 73 -3.46 11.94 6.77
CA LEU A 73 -2.50 10.86 6.59
C LEU A 73 -2.35 10.51 5.12
N TYR A 74 -1.11 10.35 4.69
CA TYR A 74 -0.73 9.68 3.46
C TYR A 74 -0.56 8.20 3.76
N VAL A 75 -1.22 7.34 2.99
CA VAL A 75 -1.09 5.87 3.09
C VAL A 75 -0.32 5.37 1.88
N HIS A 76 0.77 4.65 2.13
CA HIS A 76 1.59 4.03 1.11
C HIS A 76 1.41 2.52 1.14
N THR A 77 1.28 1.91 -0.04
CA THR A 77 1.24 0.46 -0.23
C THR A 77 2.52 0.03 -0.93
N PHE A 78 3.29 -0.84 -0.28
CA PHE A 78 4.51 -1.42 -0.83
C PHE A 78 4.19 -2.52 -1.85
N PRO A 79 5.16 -2.90 -2.71
CA PRO A 79 4.96 -3.97 -3.70
C PRO A 79 4.58 -5.33 -3.10
N ASP A 80 4.90 -5.58 -1.84
CA ASP A 80 4.54 -6.80 -1.12
C ASP A 80 3.13 -6.76 -0.50
N GLY A 81 2.34 -5.73 -0.83
CA GLY A 81 0.98 -5.53 -0.34
C GLY A 81 0.89 -4.91 1.05
N LYS A 82 2.03 -4.70 1.75
CA LYS A 82 2.00 -4.08 3.07
C LYS A 82 1.71 -2.60 2.98
N THR A 83 1.09 -2.04 4.02
CA THR A 83 0.77 -0.62 4.07
C THR A 83 1.37 0.09 5.27
N VAL A 84 1.68 1.37 5.10
CA VAL A 84 2.07 2.27 6.19
C VAL A 84 1.38 3.61 6.01
N ALA A 85 1.04 4.26 7.11
CA ALA A 85 0.60 5.65 7.06
C ALA A 85 1.64 6.59 7.68
N LEU A 86 1.80 7.75 7.06
CA LEU A 86 2.54 8.90 7.58
C LEU A 86 1.59 10.10 7.58
N LYS A 87 1.90 11.14 8.34
CA LYS A 87 1.23 12.43 8.12
C LYS A 87 1.48 12.90 6.69
N THR A 88 0.59 13.69 6.10
CA THR A 88 0.84 14.30 4.78
C THR A 88 2.12 15.14 4.81
N PHE A 89 2.84 15.19 3.70
CA PHE A 89 4.15 15.84 3.66
C PHE A 89 4.03 17.35 3.98
N GLY A 90 2.98 17.99 3.48
CA GLY A 90 2.64 19.38 3.81
C GLY A 90 2.53 19.67 5.32
N SER A 91 2.07 18.70 6.11
CA SER A 91 1.82 18.88 7.54
C SER A 91 3.08 18.76 8.41
N ILE A 92 4.17 18.19 7.91
CA ILE A 92 5.41 18.02 8.71
C ILE A 92 6.30 19.27 8.67
N TYR A 93 6.04 20.20 7.76
CA TYR A 93 6.86 21.39 7.58
C TYR A 93 6.77 22.38 8.75
N SER A 94 7.93 22.95 9.09
CA SER A 94 8.02 24.15 9.91
C SER A 94 9.32 24.89 9.60
N LYS A 95 9.36 26.21 9.81
CA LYS A 95 10.58 27.02 9.62
C LYS A 95 11.78 26.46 10.39
N THR A 96 11.54 26.00 11.63
CA THR A 96 12.57 25.39 12.47
C THR A 96 13.05 24.05 11.91
N TRP A 97 12.17 23.25 11.34
CA TRP A 97 12.54 21.98 10.71
C TRP A 97 13.35 22.20 9.44
N LEU A 98 12.91 23.11 8.55
CA LEU A 98 13.65 23.50 7.35
C LEU A 98 15.08 23.96 7.66
N TYR A 99 15.25 24.76 8.72
CA TYR A 99 16.57 25.17 9.19
C TYR A 99 17.44 24.03 9.72
N LYS A 100 16.83 23.00 10.31
CA LYS A 100 17.55 21.83 10.82
C LYS A 100 17.99 20.92 9.67
N ILE A 101 17.10 20.64 8.72
CA ILE A 101 17.42 19.77 7.57
C ILE A 101 18.45 20.41 6.64
N SER A 102 18.49 21.74 6.52
CA SER A 102 19.50 22.44 5.71
C SER A 102 20.94 22.27 6.22
N ARG A 103 21.12 21.66 7.40
CA ARG A 103 22.42 21.35 7.99
C ARG A 103 22.81 19.87 7.84
N LEU A 104 21.89 19.05 7.34
CA LEU A 104 22.16 17.65 7.04
C LEU A 104 23.04 17.56 5.78
N GLN A 105 23.86 16.52 5.70
CA GLN A 105 24.92 16.43 4.71
C GLN A 105 24.56 15.56 3.51
N THR A 106 23.59 14.66 3.70
CA THR A 106 23.16 13.71 2.67
C THR A 106 21.66 13.76 2.47
N ASP A 107 21.21 13.41 1.27
CA ASP A 107 19.78 13.27 0.98
C ASP A 107 19.14 12.18 1.85
N THR A 108 19.87 11.10 2.11
CA THR A 108 19.48 10.04 3.05
C THR A 108 19.15 10.60 4.43
N ASP A 109 20.01 11.44 5.02
CA ASP A 109 19.72 12.07 6.32
C ASP A 109 18.42 12.89 6.29
N VAL A 110 18.15 13.59 5.18
CA VAL A 110 16.93 14.37 4.98
C VAL A 110 15.71 13.46 4.91
N ILE A 111 15.78 12.36 4.16
CA ILE A 111 14.73 11.35 4.02
C ILE A 111 14.35 10.78 5.39
N PHE A 112 15.33 10.26 6.14
CA PHE A 112 15.09 9.71 7.48
C PHE A 112 14.55 10.78 8.45
N ALA A 113 15.05 12.02 8.39
CA ALA A 113 14.55 13.10 9.23
C ALA A 113 13.11 13.52 8.89
N ALA A 114 12.70 13.43 7.62
CA ALA A 114 11.34 13.67 7.18
C ALA A 114 10.41 12.54 7.63
N ILE A 115 10.77 11.29 7.34
CA ILE A 115 10.01 10.08 7.73
C ILE A 115 9.79 10.09 9.24
N LYS A 116 10.85 10.26 10.03
CA LYS A 116 10.79 10.28 11.50
C LYS A 116 9.84 11.35 12.07
N ARG A 117 9.59 12.42 11.30
CA ARG A 117 8.69 13.51 11.68
C ARG A 117 7.24 13.24 11.28
N GLY A 118 7.03 12.52 10.18
CA GLY A 118 5.72 12.12 9.66
C GLY A 118 5.18 10.83 10.28
N CYS A 119 6.05 9.94 10.76
CA CYS A 119 5.65 8.65 11.29
C CYS A 119 5.27 8.71 12.78
N CYS A 120 4.40 7.79 13.19
CA CYS A 120 4.25 7.39 14.59
C CYS A 120 5.31 6.32 14.95
N PRO A 121 5.50 5.98 16.23
CA PRO A 121 6.48 4.97 16.64
C PRO A 121 6.28 3.59 15.98
N GLN A 122 5.03 3.19 15.73
CA GLN A 122 4.70 1.92 15.08
C GLN A 122 5.08 1.93 13.60
N ALA A 123 4.85 3.05 12.91
CA ALA A 123 5.26 3.22 11.52
C ALA A 123 6.79 3.27 11.42
N ASP A 124 7.48 3.96 12.34
CA ASP A 124 8.96 3.95 12.40
C ASP A 124 9.50 2.53 12.56
N ALA A 125 9.00 1.77 13.53
CA ALA A 125 9.43 0.39 13.77
C ALA A 125 9.17 -0.53 12.58
N PHE A 126 8.02 -0.36 11.91
CA PHE A 126 7.68 -1.09 10.69
C PHE A 126 8.66 -0.77 9.55
N LEU A 127 8.89 0.52 9.29
CA LEU A 127 9.77 1.00 8.23
C LEU A 127 11.22 0.54 8.43
N MET A 128 11.72 0.57 9.67
CA MET A 128 13.07 0.10 10.00
C MET A 128 13.24 -1.42 9.92
N ALA A 129 12.14 -2.17 9.80
CA ALA A 129 12.14 -3.62 9.65
C ALA A 129 11.98 -4.09 8.19
N LEU A 130 11.83 -3.16 7.25
CA LEU A 130 11.76 -3.49 5.83
C LEU A 130 13.11 -4.04 5.34
N ASP A 131 13.05 -4.96 4.39
CA ASP A 131 14.22 -5.50 3.71
C ASP A 131 14.70 -4.48 2.66
N ASP A 132 15.94 -4.02 2.80
CA ASP A 132 16.62 -3.07 1.91
C ASP A 132 17.69 -3.73 1.04
N SER A 133 17.71 -5.07 0.95
CA SER A 133 18.76 -5.80 0.22
C SER A 133 18.63 -5.75 -1.31
N VAL A 134 17.43 -5.47 -1.83
CA VAL A 134 17.12 -5.45 -3.28
C VAL A 134 16.83 -4.03 -3.79
N GLY A 135 16.53 -3.08 -2.91
CA GLY A 135 16.21 -1.69 -3.25
C GLY A 135 16.17 -0.80 -2.00
N ASP A 136 15.86 0.49 -2.16
CA ASP A 136 15.71 1.44 -1.05
C ASP A 136 14.21 1.79 -0.86
N PRO A 137 13.47 0.98 -0.08
CA PRO A 137 12.03 1.19 0.10
C PRO A 137 11.72 2.52 0.80
N LEU A 138 12.68 3.13 1.50
CA LEU A 138 12.49 4.41 2.17
C LEU A 138 12.65 5.58 1.22
N ASP A 139 13.58 5.52 0.26
CA ASP A 139 13.64 6.49 -0.83
C ASP A 139 12.39 6.40 -1.71
N ASP A 140 11.97 5.20 -2.11
CA ASP A 140 10.75 4.99 -2.91
C ASP A 140 9.50 5.56 -2.22
N LEU A 141 9.32 5.24 -0.93
CA LEU A 141 8.27 5.81 -0.09
C LEU A 141 8.35 7.34 -0.06
N TYR A 142 9.56 7.90 0.13
CA TYR A 142 9.76 9.33 0.22
C TYR A 142 9.41 10.04 -1.08
N GLN A 143 9.87 9.54 -2.22
CA GLN A 143 9.53 10.10 -3.53
C GLN A 143 8.02 10.02 -3.80
N ALA A 144 7.37 8.90 -3.47
CA ALA A 144 5.92 8.78 -3.61
C ALA A 144 5.18 9.79 -2.71
N TRP A 145 5.63 9.93 -1.46
CA TRP A 145 5.06 10.87 -0.48
C TRP A 145 5.23 12.35 -0.86
N LEU A 146 6.34 12.70 -1.53
CA LEU A 146 6.56 14.04 -2.08
C LEU A 146 5.57 14.39 -3.19
N ASN A 147 5.20 13.39 -3.99
CA ASN A 147 4.35 13.54 -5.16
C ASN A 147 2.88 13.27 -4.87
N ASP A 148 2.53 12.95 -3.62
CA ASP A 148 1.16 12.86 -3.17
C ASP A 148 0.52 14.26 -3.23
N GLU A 149 -0.15 14.56 -4.35
CA GLU A 149 -0.85 15.82 -4.55
C GLU A 149 -2.10 15.95 -3.67
N GLY A 150 -2.40 15.01 -2.76
CA GLY A 150 -3.53 15.11 -1.84
C GLY A 150 -4.88 15.29 -2.53
N ILE A 151 -5.00 14.89 -3.80
CA ILE A 151 -6.23 15.00 -4.59
C ILE A 151 -6.79 13.59 -4.78
N ASP A 152 -7.57 13.15 -3.79
CA ASP A 152 -8.80 12.43 -4.10
C ASP A 152 -9.86 13.50 -4.37
N SER A 153 -9.84 14.07 -5.58
CA SER A 153 -11.02 14.71 -6.13
C SER A 153 -11.97 13.58 -6.50
N GLY A 154 -12.77 13.16 -5.53
CA GLY A 154 -13.88 12.26 -5.78
C GLY A 154 -14.72 12.78 -6.94
N GLU A 155 -14.79 11.98 -7.99
CA GLU A 155 -15.86 11.99 -8.99
C GLU A 155 -16.76 10.76 -8.77
#